data_AF-A0A914DM27-F1
#
_entry.id   AF-A0A914DM27-F1
#
_cell.length_a   1.000
_cell.length_b   1.000
_cell.length_c   1.000
_cell.angle_alpha   90.00
_cell.angle_beta   90.00
_cell.angle_gamma   90.00
#
_symmetry.space_group_name_H-M   'P 1'
#
loop_
_entity.id
_entity.type
_entity.pdbx_description
1 polymer ?
#
loop_
_entity_poly.entity_id
_entity_poly.type
_entity_poly.pdbx_seq_one_letter_code
_entity_poly.pdbx_strand_id
1 'polypeptide(L)'
;MTPLIVVGNSDITLDQARVQMSVWSSWSAPLIMSNDLRAMPPGHADILLNKYVIAVDQDPLGIMARMVNVTGNCNVYPWCQMTFVKPMTPVIKNGTYSYAVAIVNRDTTAHPVSFMLSNLGLTNPSGYNVMDLWAGKIVGTYKPSDTYTANVNGTGVHFIKATALQ
;
A
#
# COMPACT_ATOMS: atom_id res chain seq x y z
N MET A 1 14.15 5.65 -13.60
CA MET A 1 14.09 6.79 -12.66
C MET A 1 12.65 6.90 -12.20
N THR A 2 12.37 6.75 -10.91
CA THR A 2 11.03 7.01 -10.36
C THR A 2 10.78 8.51 -10.38
N PRO A 3 9.62 8.99 -10.90
CA PRO A 3 9.33 10.42 -10.93
C PRO A 3 9.20 11.03 -9.52
N LEU A 4 9.29 12.36 -9.42
CA LEU A 4 9.09 13.11 -8.18
C LEU A 4 7.65 12.99 -7.65
N ILE A 5 7.46 13.25 -6.37
CA ILE A 5 6.12 13.32 -5.75
C ILE A 5 5.43 14.62 -6.20
N VAL A 6 4.25 14.49 -6.80
CA VAL A 6 3.42 15.62 -7.28
C VAL A 6 2.17 15.84 -6.41
N VAL A 7 2.11 15.16 -5.26
CA VAL A 7 1.09 15.37 -4.22
C VAL A 7 1.07 16.83 -3.81
N GLY A 8 -0.08 17.49 -3.94
CA GLY A 8 -0.23 18.92 -3.64
C GLY A 8 -0.39 19.80 -4.89
N ASN A 9 -0.28 19.23 -6.09
CA ASN A 9 -0.71 19.90 -7.32
C ASN A 9 -2.24 19.83 -7.46
N SER A 10 -2.84 20.80 -8.15
CA SER A 10 -4.30 20.90 -8.35
C SER A 10 -4.89 19.81 -9.26
N ASP A 11 -4.04 19.14 -10.04
CA ASP A 11 -4.47 18.28 -11.14
C ASP A 11 -4.69 16.81 -10.73
N ILE A 12 -4.49 16.49 -9.44
CA ILE A 12 -4.68 15.14 -8.91
C ILE A 12 -5.69 15.13 -7.77
N THR A 13 -6.46 14.05 -7.67
CA THR A 13 -7.39 13.83 -6.56
C THR A 13 -6.65 13.31 -5.31
N LEU A 14 -7.28 13.39 -4.13
CA LEU A 14 -6.72 12.82 -2.90
C LEU A 14 -6.46 11.30 -3.00
N ASP A 15 -7.33 10.57 -3.70
CA ASP A 15 -7.14 9.12 -3.90
C ASP A 15 -5.95 8.84 -4.82
N GLN A 16 -5.78 9.61 -5.90
CA GLN A 16 -4.61 9.51 -6.78
C GLN A 16 -3.31 9.90 -6.05
N ALA A 17 -3.36 10.91 -5.19
CA ALA A 17 -2.25 11.32 -4.35
C ALA A 17 -1.84 10.19 -3.37
N ARG A 18 -2.82 9.51 -2.75
CA ARG A 18 -2.57 8.33 -1.90
C ARG A 18 -1.95 7.19 -2.71
N VAL A 19 -2.44 6.93 -3.93
CA VAL A 19 -1.84 5.92 -4.83
C VAL A 19 -0.37 6.22 -5.06
N GLN A 20 -0.01 7.45 -5.43
CA GLN A 20 1.38 7.82 -5.67
C GLN A 20 2.24 7.56 -4.42
N MET A 21 1.79 8.06 -3.26
CA MET A 21 2.53 7.91 -2.01
C MET A 21 2.69 6.42 -1.60
N SER A 22 1.64 5.61 -1.72
CA SER A 22 1.67 4.18 -1.40
C SER A 22 2.58 3.38 -2.34
N VAL A 23 2.51 3.64 -3.65
CA VAL A 23 3.32 2.91 -4.64
C VAL A 23 4.80 3.26 -4.49
N TRP A 24 5.13 4.55 -4.32
CA TRP A 24 6.52 4.98 -4.11
C TRP A 24 7.11 4.38 -2.83
N SER A 25 6.35 4.46 -1.73
CA SER A 25 6.79 3.90 -0.44
C SER A 25 6.97 2.37 -0.51
N SER A 26 6.11 1.70 -1.29
CA SER A 26 6.23 0.26 -1.54
C SER A 26 7.48 -0.07 -2.39
N TRP A 27 7.93 0.82 -3.27
CA TRP A 27 9.14 0.60 -4.05
C TRP A 27 10.43 1.03 -3.35
N SER A 28 10.35 1.56 -2.12
CA SER A 28 11.50 2.20 -1.45
C SER A 28 12.10 3.32 -2.32
N ALA A 29 11.22 4.05 -3.02
CA ALA A 29 11.63 5.12 -3.91
C ALA A 29 11.93 6.40 -3.12
N PRO A 30 12.89 7.25 -3.54
CA PRO A 30 13.11 8.54 -2.90
C PRO A 30 11.81 9.38 -2.86
N LEU A 31 11.37 9.77 -1.67
CA LEU A 31 10.19 10.62 -1.47
C LEU A 31 10.55 12.10 -1.60
N ILE A 32 10.94 12.52 -2.81
CA ILE A 32 11.31 13.90 -3.12
C ILE A 32 10.09 14.65 -3.66
N MET A 33 9.66 15.68 -2.94
CA MET A 33 8.49 16.50 -3.28
C MET A 33 8.83 17.56 -4.34
N SER A 34 7.92 17.77 -5.28
CA SER A 34 7.99 18.80 -6.32
C SER A 34 6.65 19.55 -6.42
N ASN A 35 6.32 20.29 -5.37
CA ASN A 35 5.05 21.01 -5.20
C ASN A 35 5.29 22.39 -4.54
N ASP A 36 4.31 23.31 -4.62
CA ASP A 36 4.35 24.57 -3.85
C ASP A 36 3.73 24.36 -2.46
N LEU A 37 4.58 24.23 -1.44
CA LEU A 37 4.16 24.02 -0.05
C LEU A 37 3.33 25.20 0.53
N ARG A 38 3.40 26.38 -0.07
CA ARG A 38 2.67 27.57 0.40
C ARG A 38 1.20 27.57 -0.06
N ALA A 39 0.91 26.84 -1.14
CA ALA A 39 -0.38 26.86 -1.83
C ALA A 39 -0.96 25.44 -1.98
N MET A 40 -0.75 24.58 -0.99
CA MET A 40 -1.18 23.18 -1.06
C MET A 40 -2.68 23.04 -0.76
N PRO A 41 -3.45 22.30 -1.58
CA PRO A 41 -4.86 22.06 -1.33
C PRO A 41 -5.09 21.26 -0.03
N PRO A 42 -6.24 21.44 0.65
CA PRO A 42 -6.56 20.72 1.88
C PRO A 42 -6.42 19.20 1.74
N GLY A 43 -5.96 18.54 2.81
CA GLY A 43 -5.79 17.07 2.87
C GLY A 43 -4.53 16.50 2.22
N HIS A 44 -3.85 17.23 1.32
CA HIS A 44 -2.62 16.74 0.69
C HIS A 44 -1.43 16.73 1.67
N ALA A 45 -1.40 17.69 2.60
CA ALA A 45 -0.42 17.72 3.67
C ALA A 45 -0.45 16.43 4.51
N ASP A 46 -1.65 15.97 4.86
CA ASP A 46 -1.85 14.77 5.68
C ASP A 46 -1.38 13.50 4.96
N ILE A 47 -1.46 13.49 3.63
CA ILE A 47 -0.93 12.39 2.80
C ILE A 47 0.60 12.37 2.87
N LEU A 48 1.25 13.52 2.69
CA LEU A 48 2.71 13.65 2.71
C LEU A 48 3.30 13.38 4.10
N LEU A 49 2.56 13.72 5.16
CA LEU A 49 2.99 13.59 6.55
C LEU A 49 2.53 12.27 7.22
N ASN A 50 1.94 11.34 6.47
CA ASN A 50 1.47 10.09 7.05
C ASN A 50 2.64 9.23 7.54
N LYS A 51 2.86 9.24 8.86
CA LYS A 51 3.94 8.50 9.53
C LYS A 51 3.95 7.00 9.25
N TYR A 52 2.79 6.38 9.03
CA TYR A 52 2.71 4.95 8.77
C TYR A 52 3.19 4.60 7.37
N VAL A 53 2.84 5.44 6.39
CA VAL A 53 3.28 5.29 5.00
C VAL A 53 4.76 5.62 4.85
N ILE A 54 5.22 6.69 5.49
CA ILE A 54 6.66 7.04 5.55
C ILE A 54 7.47 5.90 6.19
N ALA A 55 6.95 5.27 7.26
CA ALA A 55 7.62 4.12 7.88
C ALA A 55 7.71 2.89 6.95
N VAL A 56 6.83 2.77 5.95
CA VAL A 56 6.98 1.75 4.91
C VAL A 56 8.14 2.06 3.98
N ASP A 57 8.24 3.30 3.54
CA ASP A 57 9.34 3.75 2.68
C ASP A 57 10.70 3.59 3.38
N GLN A 58 10.79 4.11 4.62
CA GLN A 58 12.01 4.18 5.44
C GLN A 58 12.34 2.87 6.17
N ASP A 59 11.82 1.74 5.73
CA ASP A 59 12.13 0.44 6.34
C ASP A 59 13.62 0.09 6.15
N PRO A 60 14.34 -0.29 7.24
CA PRO A 60 15.78 -0.49 7.19
C PRO A 60 16.22 -1.70 6.36
N LEU A 61 15.31 -2.62 5.99
CA LEU A 61 15.66 -3.70 5.07
C LEU A 61 15.93 -3.18 3.66
N GLY A 62 15.36 -2.02 3.29
CA GLY A 62 15.54 -1.43 1.96
C GLY A 62 15.02 -2.30 0.80
N ILE A 63 14.22 -3.34 1.10
CA ILE A 63 13.71 -4.28 0.09
C ILE A 63 12.55 -3.63 -0.67
N MET A 64 12.63 -3.62 -2.00
CA MET A 64 11.58 -3.13 -2.90
C MET A 64 10.38 -4.10 -2.95
N ALA A 65 9.16 -3.58 -3.10
CA ALA A 65 7.98 -4.40 -3.36
C ALA A 65 8.04 -5.15 -4.69
N ARG A 66 7.50 -6.36 -4.69
CA ARG A 66 7.16 -7.10 -5.90
C ARG A 66 5.68 -6.97 -6.21
N MET A 67 5.33 -6.89 -7.48
CA MET A 67 3.94 -7.08 -7.91
C MET A 67 3.62 -8.57 -7.87
N VAL A 68 2.63 -8.97 -7.07
CA VAL A 68 2.31 -10.39 -6.84
C VAL A 68 1.03 -10.83 -7.54
N ASN A 69 0.15 -9.88 -7.84
CA ASN A 69 -1.12 -10.19 -8.49
C ASN A 69 -1.57 -9.02 -9.36
N VAL A 70 -2.13 -9.37 -10.51
CA VAL A 70 -2.86 -8.47 -11.39
C VAL A 70 -4.20 -9.12 -11.67
N THR A 71 -5.27 -8.47 -11.26
CA THR A 71 -6.63 -8.95 -11.50
C THR A 71 -7.31 -8.05 -12.52
N GLY A 72 -7.96 -8.64 -13.51
CA GLY A 72 -8.54 -7.91 -14.65
C GLY A 72 -7.57 -7.74 -15.81
N ASN A 73 -7.91 -6.86 -16.74
CA ASN A 73 -7.12 -6.61 -17.94
C ASN A 73 -6.59 -5.17 -17.92
N CYS A 74 -5.31 -4.99 -17.62
CA CYS A 74 -4.70 -3.66 -17.57
C CYS A 74 -4.42 -3.05 -18.95
N ASN A 75 -4.61 -3.81 -20.02
CA ASN A 75 -4.50 -3.35 -21.41
C ASN A 75 -5.86 -2.94 -22.01
N VAL A 76 -6.97 -3.31 -21.36
CA VAL A 76 -8.33 -3.04 -21.86
C VAL A 76 -9.18 -2.48 -20.72
N TYR A 77 -9.60 -1.22 -20.87
CA TYR A 77 -10.60 -0.59 -20.01
C TYR A 77 -11.85 -1.50 -19.90
N PRO A 78 -12.47 -1.69 -18.71
CA PRO A 78 -12.48 -0.76 -17.58
C PRO A 78 -11.72 -1.19 -16.33
N TRP A 79 -11.34 -2.47 -16.20
CA TRP A 79 -11.01 -3.01 -14.88
C TRP A 79 -9.62 -3.66 -14.79
N CYS A 80 -8.81 -3.12 -13.89
CA CYS A 80 -7.49 -3.64 -13.53
C CYS A 80 -7.14 -3.27 -12.08
N GLN A 81 -6.72 -4.27 -11.32
CA GLN A 81 -6.22 -4.11 -9.97
C GLN A 81 -4.82 -4.70 -9.85
N MET A 82 -3.93 -4.00 -9.17
CA MET A 82 -2.53 -4.40 -9.01
C MET A 82 -2.20 -4.52 -7.52
N THR A 83 -1.66 -5.66 -7.12
CA THR A 83 -1.24 -5.90 -5.73
C THR A 83 0.28 -5.97 -5.63
N PHE A 84 0.84 -5.12 -4.79
CA PHE A 84 2.27 -5.05 -4.48
C PHE A 84 2.50 -5.53 -3.06
N VAL A 85 3.57 -6.30 -2.85
CA VAL A 85 3.97 -6.81 -1.54
C VAL A 85 5.43 -6.48 -1.29
N LYS A 86 5.69 -5.75 -0.21
CA LYS A 86 7.01 -5.38 0.29
C LYS A 86 7.32 -6.15 1.58
N PRO A 87 8.38 -6.97 1.64
CA PRO A 87 8.92 -7.47 2.91
C PRO A 87 9.45 -6.33 3.78
N MET A 88 9.22 -6.41 5.08
CA MET A 88 9.46 -5.33 6.04
C MET A 88 9.82 -5.85 7.43
N THR A 89 10.33 -4.94 8.25
CA THR A 89 10.47 -5.13 9.69
C THR A 89 9.14 -4.99 10.46
N PRO A 90 8.99 -5.67 11.61
CA PRO A 90 9.94 -6.60 12.23
C PRO A 90 10.02 -7.94 11.50
N VAL A 91 11.21 -8.55 11.53
CA VAL A 91 11.43 -9.96 11.16
C VAL A 91 11.44 -10.77 12.44
N ILE A 92 10.52 -11.72 12.57
CA ILE A 92 10.44 -12.56 13.77
C ILE A 92 11.54 -13.64 13.75
N LYS A 93 11.81 -14.27 14.91
CA LYS A 93 12.97 -15.15 15.14
C LYS A 93 13.14 -16.30 14.15
N ASN A 94 12.07 -16.76 13.51
CA ASN A 94 12.10 -17.83 12.51
C ASN A 94 12.45 -17.32 11.08
N GLY A 95 12.83 -16.05 10.93
CA GLY A 95 13.13 -15.44 9.64
C GLY A 95 11.91 -14.96 8.86
N THR A 96 10.71 -14.99 9.46
CA THR A 96 9.49 -14.52 8.79
C THR A 96 9.41 -13.00 8.84
N TYR A 97 9.26 -12.41 7.66
CA TYR A 97 9.11 -10.97 7.51
C TYR A 97 7.71 -10.51 7.92
N SER A 98 7.61 -9.25 8.34
CA SER A 98 6.36 -8.50 8.21
C SER A 98 6.23 -8.01 6.77
N TYR A 99 5.05 -7.57 6.36
CA TYR A 99 4.82 -7.14 4.98
C TYR A 99 3.99 -5.87 4.91
N ALA A 100 4.30 -4.98 3.97
CA ALA A 100 3.34 -4.00 3.47
C ALA A 100 2.70 -4.51 2.18
N VAL A 101 1.39 -4.32 2.05
CA VAL A 101 0.61 -4.74 0.89
C VAL A 101 -0.17 -3.54 0.36
N ALA A 102 0.14 -3.10 -0.85
CA ALA A 102 -0.58 -2.04 -1.56
C ALA A 102 -1.44 -2.64 -2.67
N ILE A 103 -2.72 -2.30 -2.67
CA ILE A 103 -3.70 -2.76 -3.66
C ILE A 103 -4.23 -1.54 -4.38
N VAL A 104 -3.85 -1.39 -5.63
CA VAL A 104 -4.19 -0.22 -6.45
C VAL A 104 -5.34 -0.58 -7.37
N ASN A 105 -6.41 0.21 -7.32
CA ASN A 105 -7.54 0.12 -8.24
C ASN A 105 -7.36 1.17 -9.35
N ARG A 106 -7.23 0.70 -10.60
CA ARG A 106 -7.07 1.58 -11.77
C ARG A 106 -8.38 1.90 -12.48
N ASP A 107 -9.50 1.33 -12.04
CA ASP A 107 -10.83 1.71 -12.53
C ASP A 107 -11.26 3.04 -11.91
N THR A 108 -12.19 3.74 -12.56
CA THR A 108 -12.90 4.91 -12.02
C THR A 108 -13.96 4.57 -10.97
N THR A 109 -14.37 3.31 -10.89
CA THR A 109 -15.37 2.83 -9.93
C THR A 109 -14.74 2.03 -8.79
N ALA A 110 -15.41 2.00 -7.63
CA ALA A 110 -14.93 1.24 -6.49
C ALA A 110 -15.09 -0.27 -6.71
N HIS A 111 -14.08 -1.05 -6.33
CA HIS A 111 -14.07 -2.50 -6.47
C HIS A 111 -13.70 -3.19 -5.16
N PRO A 112 -14.44 -4.24 -4.75
CA PRO A 112 -14.02 -5.07 -3.65
C PRO A 112 -12.84 -5.95 -4.08
N VAL A 113 -11.89 -6.09 -3.18
CA VAL A 113 -10.79 -7.03 -3.28
C VAL A 113 -10.94 -8.11 -2.22
N SER A 114 -10.72 -9.36 -2.60
CA SER A 114 -10.75 -10.51 -1.68
C SER A 114 -9.59 -11.45 -2.01
N PHE A 115 -8.78 -11.80 -1.03
CA PHE A 115 -7.65 -12.73 -1.18
C PHE A 115 -7.33 -13.44 0.13
N MET A 116 -6.76 -14.64 0.01
CA MET A 116 -6.08 -15.30 1.13
C MET A 116 -4.69 -14.71 1.31
N LEU A 117 -4.23 -14.58 2.55
CA LEU A 117 -2.88 -14.09 2.84
C LEU A 117 -1.79 -15.00 2.23
N SER A 118 -2.02 -16.31 2.22
CA SER A 118 -1.14 -17.29 1.58
C SER A 118 -0.88 -17.01 0.11
N ASN A 119 -1.89 -16.52 -0.64
CA ASN A 119 -1.77 -16.19 -2.06
C ASN A 119 -0.80 -15.01 -2.29
N LEU A 120 -0.61 -14.14 -1.30
CA LEU A 120 0.37 -13.04 -1.35
C LEU A 120 1.77 -13.47 -0.90
N GLY A 121 1.92 -14.72 -0.44
CA GLY A 121 3.16 -15.26 0.13
C GLY A 121 3.30 -15.04 1.63
N LEU A 122 2.23 -14.62 2.32
CA LEU A 122 2.22 -14.44 3.77
C LEU A 122 1.86 -15.77 4.45
N THR A 123 2.87 -16.57 4.80
CA THR A 123 2.69 -17.99 5.20
C THR A 123 2.92 -18.30 6.68
N ASN A 124 3.02 -17.29 7.56
CA ASN A 124 3.27 -17.50 8.99
C ASN A 124 2.11 -18.24 9.69
N PRO A 125 2.32 -19.42 10.27
CA PRO A 125 1.25 -20.16 10.97
C PRO A 125 0.65 -19.41 12.18
N SER A 126 1.47 -18.61 12.88
CA SER A 126 1.02 -17.77 14.00
C SER A 126 0.15 -16.58 13.55
N GLY A 127 0.11 -16.29 12.25
CA GLY A 127 -0.68 -15.22 11.64
C GLY A 127 0.00 -13.86 11.64
N TYR A 128 -0.77 -12.85 11.26
CA TYR A 128 -0.34 -11.47 11.09
C TYR A 128 -1.35 -10.51 11.70
N ASN A 129 -0.87 -9.49 12.42
CA ASN A 129 -1.68 -8.34 12.82
C ASN A 129 -1.71 -7.32 11.68
N VAL A 130 -2.89 -7.08 11.12
CA VAL A 130 -3.10 -6.24 9.94
C VAL A 130 -3.60 -4.86 10.34
N MET A 131 -2.88 -3.83 9.89
CA MET A 131 -3.19 -2.43 10.11
C MET A 131 -3.40 -1.72 8.77
N ASP A 132 -4.47 -0.94 8.66
CA ASP A 132 -4.68 0.00 7.57
C ASP A 132 -3.82 1.25 7.82
N LEU A 133 -2.96 1.57 6.85
CA LEU A 133 -1.97 2.65 6.95
C LEU A 133 -2.57 4.03 6.66
N TRP A 134 -3.65 4.09 5.89
CA TRP A 134 -4.35 5.34 5.60
C TRP A 134 -5.36 5.69 6.69
N ALA A 135 -6.07 4.68 7.23
CA ALA A 135 -6.95 4.86 8.37
C ALA A 135 -6.21 4.91 9.72
N GLY A 136 -4.96 4.43 9.76
CA GLY A 136 -4.15 4.38 10.98
C GLY A 136 -4.74 3.44 12.04
N LYS A 137 -5.47 2.40 11.62
CA LYS A 137 -6.24 1.52 12.51
C LYS A 137 -5.91 0.05 12.28
N ILE A 138 -5.79 -0.72 13.37
CA ILE A 138 -5.72 -2.18 13.31
C ILE A 138 -7.07 -2.73 12.85
N VAL A 139 -7.05 -3.48 11.76
CA VAL A 139 -8.25 -4.10 11.17
C VAL A 139 -8.52 -5.44 11.84
N GLY A 140 -7.47 -6.19 12.18
CA GLY A 140 -7.59 -7.46 12.89
C GLY A 140 -6.38 -8.36 12.70
N THR A 141 -6.48 -9.59 13.21
CA THR A 141 -5.47 -10.64 13.06
C THR A 141 -5.95 -11.69 12.08
N TYR A 142 -5.08 -12.06 11.14
CA TYR A 142 -5.39 -12.99 10.06
C TYR A 142 -4.32 -14.08 9.94
N LYS A 143 -4.74 -15.32 9.78
CA LYS A 143 -3.89 -16.47 9.45
C LYS A 143 -3.73 -16.61 7.94
N PRO A 144 -2.74 -17.40 7.46
CA PRO A 144 -2.52 -17.58 6.02
C PRO A 144 -3.72 -18.11 5.25
N SER A 145 -4.57 -18.93 5.88
CA SER A 145 -5.80 -19.49 5.31
C SER A 145 -6.99 -18.53 5.32
N ASP A 146 -6.89 -17.41 6.04
CA ASP A 146 -8.02 -16.50 6.20
C ASP A 146 -8.14 -15.59 4.98
N THR A 147 -9.38 -15.34 4.57
CA THR A 147 -9.70 -14.41 3.49
C THR A 147 -9.78 -12.99 4.03
N TYR A 148 -8.95 -12.11 3.50
CA TYR A 148 -9.04 -10.67 3.72
C TYR A 148 -9.85 -10.02 2.61
N THR A 149 -10.82 -9.18 3.00
CA THR A 149 -11.65 -8.42 2.06
C THR A 149 -11.56 -6.93 2.38
N ALA A 150 -11.40 -6.10 1.36
CA ALA A 150 -11.46 -4.64 1.47
C ALA A 150 -12.15 -4.04 0.25
N ASN A 151 -12.65 -2.81 0.36
CA ASN A 151 -13.18 -2.07 -0.77
C ASN A 151 -12.18 -0.98 -1.17
N VAL A 152 -11.83 -0.91 -2.45
CA VAL A 152 -10.86 0.06 -2.96
C VAL A 152 -11.59 1.07 -3.84
N ASN A 153 -11.54 2.35 -3.47
CA ASN A 153 -12.13 3.44 -4.26
C ASN A 153 -11.57 3.45 -5.70
N GLY A 154 -12.34 4.02 -6.63
CA GLY A 154 -11.88 4.26 -7.99
C GLY A 154 -10.66 5.17 -8.01
N THR A 155 -9.65 4.83 -8.81
CA THR A 155 -8.34 5.50 -8.88
C THR A 155 -7.62 5.59 -7.53
N GLY A 156 -7.98 4.71 -6.58
CA GLY A 156 -7.51 4.72 -5.21
C GLY A 156 -6.60 3.53 -4.88
N VAL A 157 -6.18 3.50 -3.62
CA VAL A 157 -5.32 2.45 -3.06
C VAL A 157 -5.83 2.01 -1.70
N HIS A 158 -5.78 0.71 -1.45
CA HIS A 158 -5.87 0.14 -0.10
C HIS A 158 -4.47 -0.29 0.34
N PHE A 159 -3.99 0.24 1.46
CA PHE A 159 -2.61 0.04 1.89
C PHE A 159 -2.53 -0.43 3.33
N ILE A 160 -1.98 -1.63 3.52
CA ILE A 160 -1.94 -2.29 4.82
C ILE A 160 -0.52 -2.70 5.21
N LYS A 161 -0.25 -2.76 6.51
CA LYS A 161 0.89 -3.47 7.09
C LYS A 161 0.42 -4.71 7.83
N ALA A 162 0.93 -5.86 7.42
CA ALA A 162 0.76 -7.15 8.08
C ALA A 162 2.01 -7.44 8.93
N THR A 163 1.91 -7.27 10.24
CA THR A 163 3.00 -7.52 11.19
C THR A 163 2.98 -8.99 11.62
N ALA A 164 4.08 -9.72 11.42
CA ALA A 164 4.16 -11.13 11.77
C ALA A 164 4.05 -11.34 13.29
N LEU A 165 3.21 -12.30 13.71
CA LEU A 165 3.04 -12.70 15.11
C LEU A 165 3.99 -13.85 15.47
N GLN A 166 4.41 -13.88 16.73
CA GLN A 166 5.22 -14.97 17.29
C GLN A 166 4.33 -16.09 17.80
#